data_AF-A0A6P4ISD1-F1
#
_entry.id   AF-A0A6P4ISD1-F1
#
_cell.length_a   1.000
_cell.length_b   1.000
_cell.length_c   1.000
_cell.angle_alpha   90.00
_cell.angle_beta   90.00
_cell.angle_gamma   90.00
#
_symmetry.space_group_name_H-M   'P 1'
#
loop_
_entity.id
_entity.type
_entity.pdbx_description
1 polymer ?
#
loop_
_entity_poly.entity_id
_entity_poly.type
_entity_poly.pdbx_seq_one_letter_code
_entity_poly.pdbx_strand_id
1 'polypeptide(L)'
;MHNFVAFFLWALAACTLWVGSFAEDQSGYVCLIDDPNPKQCDNFCRTELLRMLNEDAGGSGTGNTCDAKIREKLDSVADQQAKLEGQLHGVEAKLEGQLEEVQTKLEDQQTKMEAKLQESLTVLNKLEDSQAKLEIQLQAIVNQLQAVSNKIDDATVEIPDLVWMAQLGFQRIGTRYFRIETETESWDTAKRRCRINDHGNEGYFVSVASQKPAPFLKWGKGEPSDRYHEWNCVNTHDGHMWDYNCNNEIYFICQADNET
;
A
#
# COMPACT_ATOMS: atom_id res chain seq x y z
N MET A 1 15.65 -18.63 8.31
CA MET A 1 14.74 -19.70 8.78
C MET A 1 15.21 -20.44 10.04
N HIS A 2 16.28 -20.02 10.74
CA HIS A 2 16.70 -20.65 12.01
C HIS A 2 16.09 -20.01 13.27
N ASN A 3 15.74 -18.73 13.24
CA ASN A 3 15.18 -18.03 14.41
C ASN A 3 13.70 -18.35 14.70
N PHE A 4 12.94 -18.74 13.66
CA PHE A 4 11.53 -19.13 13.82
C PHE A 4 11.36 -20.49 14.50
N VAL A 5 12.27 -21.43 14.21
CA VAL A 5 12.26 -22.78 14.80
C VAL A 5 12.61 -22.73 16.28
N ALA A 6 13.54 -21.85 16.68
CA ALA A 6 13.89 -21.64 18.08
C ALA A 6 12.72 -21.06 18.90
N PHE A 7 11.96 -20.11 18.33
CA PHE A 7 10.77 -19.53 18.97
C PHE A 7 9.65 -20.56 19.16
N PHE A 8 9.41 -21.42 18.17
CA PHE A 8 8.40 -22.48 18.26
C PHE A 8 8.75 -23.55 19.31
N LEU A 9 10.03 -23.87 19.47
CA LEU A 9 10.50 -24.82 20.48
C LEU A 9 10.41 -24.26 21.91
N TRP A 10 10.65 -22.96 22.09
CA TRP A 10 10.46 -22.30 23.39
C TRP A 10 8.99 -22.15 23.78
N ALA A 11 8.11 -21.93 22.81
CA ALA A 11 6.65 -21.89 23.05
C ALA A 11 6.09 -23.27 23.45
N LEU A 12 6.57 -24.36 22.83
CA LEU A 12 6.17 -25.72 23.20
C LEU A 12 6.69 -26.14 24.58
N ALA A 13 7.92 -25.73 24.95
CA ALA A 13 8.46 -25.98 26.29
C ALA A 13 7.68 -25.26 27.40
N ALA A 14 7.19 -24.04 27.12
CA ALA A 14 6.31 -23.30 28.03
C ALA A 14 4.92 -23.95 28.17
N CYS A 15 4.38 -24.55 27.09
CA CYS A 15 3.11 -25.27 27.13
C CYS A 15 3.18 -26.61 27.88
N THR A 16 4.33 -27.28 27.93
CA THR A 16 4.49 -28.56 28.67
C THR A 16 4.82 -28.39 30.15
N LEU A 17 5.28 -27.21 30.58
CA LEU A 17 5.59 -26.91 31.99
C LEU A 17 4.40 -26.28 32.75
N TRP A 18 3.30 -25.99 32.06
CA TRP A 18 2.04 -25.54 32.67
C TRP A 18 0.99 -26.65 32.68
N VAL A 19 1.38 -27.82 33.18
CA VAL A 19 0.38 -28.74 33.74
C VAL A 19 0.10 -28.23 35.15
N GLY A 20 -1.06 -27.60 35.27
CA GLY A 20 -1.57 -27.06 36.52
C GLY A 20 -1.61 -28.12 37.61
N SER A 21 -1.24 -27.67 38.80
CA SER A 21 -1.55 -28.31 40.07
C SER A 21 -3.07 -28.43 40.18
N PHE A 22 -3.59 -29.65 40.07
CA PHE A 22 -4.93 -29.94 40.57
C PHE A 22 -4.85 -29.85 42.10
N ALA A 23 -5.53 -28.86 42.66
CA ALA A 23 -5.88 -28.86 44.07
C ALA A 23 -6.99 -29.89 44.26
N GLU A 24 -6.71 -30.94 45.02
CA GLU A 24 -7.73 -31.80 45.60
C GLU A 24 -7.76 -31.56 47.11
N ASP A 25 -8.99 -31.43 47.58
CA ASP A 25 -9.42 -30.97 48.88
C ASP A 25 -9.24 -32.04 49.98
N GLN A 26 -9.07 -31.56 51.22
CA GLN A 26 -9.40 -32.18 52.50
C GLN A 26 -9.01 -33.64 52.80
N SER A 27 -8.13 -33.82 53.79
CA SER A 27 -8.57 -34.22 55.15
C SER A 27 -7.38 -34.35 56.11
N GLY A 28 -7.56 -33.78 57.30
CA GLY A 28 -6.60 -33.90 58.40
C GLY A 28 -6.50 -35.33 58.94
N TYR A 29 -5.29 -35.67 59.38
CA TYR A 29 -4.91 -36.71 60.33
C TYR A 29 -5.90 -37.87 60.53
N VAL A 30 -5.81 -38.92 59.69
CA VAL A 30 -6.29 -40.24 60.08
C VAL A 30 -5.15 -40.97 60.77
N CYS A 31 -5.23 -41.09 62.09
CA CYS A 31 -4.43 -42.06 62.81
C CYS A 31 -4.84 -43.46 62.34
N LEU A 32 -3.95 -44.15 61.62
CA LEU A 32 -4.06 -45.60 61.42
C LEU A 32 -3.82 -46.26 62.78
N ILE A 33 -4.91 -46.51 63.51
CA ILE A 33 -4.90 -47.49 64.58
C ILE A 33 -5.01 -48.84 63.90
N ASP A 34 -3.96 -49.65 63.96
CA ASP A 34 -4.07 -51.08 63.66
C ASP A 34 -5.12 -51.68 64.58
N ASP A 35 -6.16 -52.30 64.01
CA ASP A 35 -7.19 -53.01 64.77
C ASP A 35 -6.51 -54.07 65.67
N PRO A 36 -6.65 -53.99 67.01
CA PRO A 36 -6.18 -55.05 67.86
C PRO A 36 -7.06 -56.29 67.61
N ASN A 37 -6.39 -57.41 67.36
CA ASN A 37 -6.95 -58.76 67.17
C ASN A 37 -8.25 -59.00 67.98
N PRO A 38 -9.38 -59.40 67.34
CA PRO A 38 -10.74 -59.37 67.91
C PRO A 38 -11.02 -60.30 69.12
N LYS A 39 -9.99 -60.85 69.77
CA LYS A 39 -10.13 -61.76 70.92
C LYS A 39 -9.47 -61.27 72.22
N GLN A 40 -8.90 -60.07 72.27
CA GLN A 40 -8.20 -59.58 73.48
C GLN A 40 -8.87 -58.42 74.23
N CYS A 41 -9.91 -57.78 73.69
CA CYS A 41 -10.48 -56.56 74.28
C CYS A 41 -11.98 -56.64 74.66
N ASP A 42 -12.62 -57.81 74.59
CA ASP A 42 -14.08 -57.86 74.61
C ASP A 42 -14.70 -57.65 76.03
N ASN A 43 -14.03 -58.12 77.09
CA ASN A 43 -14.58 -58.03 78.44
C ASN A 43 -13.98 -56.87 79.27
N PHE A 44 -12.69 -56.57 79.09
CA PHE A 44 -12.01 -55.52 79.85
C PHE A 44 -12.44 -54.12 79.39
N CYS A 45 -12.42 -53.86 78.07
CA CYS A 45 -12.81 -52.56 77.53
C CYS A 45 -14.29 -52.28 77.75
N ARG A 46 -15.15 -53.31 77.68
CA ARG A 46 -16.59 -53.17 77.92
C ARG A 46 -16.91 -52.82 79.37
N THR A 47 -16.20 -53.41 80.32
CA THR A 47 -16.38 -53.11 81.75
C THR A 47 -15.90 -51.71 82.08
N GLU A 48 -14.77 -51.27 81.50
CA GLU A 48 -14.23 -49.94 81.74
C GLU A 48 -15.00 -48.83 80.99
N LEU A 49 -15.51 -49.10 79.78
CA LEU A 49 -16.44 -48.21 79.07
C LEU A 49 -17.77 -48.05 79.82
N LEU A 50 -18.31 -49.14 80.37
CA LEU A 50 -19.50 -49.09 81.22
C LEU A 50 -19.23 -48.35 82.53
N ARG A 51 -18.02 -48.45 83.09
CA ARG A 51 -17.60 -47.71 84.28
C ARG A 51 -17.50 -46.22 83.99
N MET A 52 -16.89 -45.83 82.87
CA MET A 52 -16.81 -44.43 82.44
C MET A 52 -18.19 -43.84 82.08
N LEU A 53 -19.04 -44.60 81.38
CA LEU A 53 -20.43 -44.18 81.07
C LEU A 53 -21.29 -44.01 82.33
N ASN A 54 -21.06 -44.82 83.37
CA ASN A 54 -21.78 -44.69 84.65
C ASN A 54 -21.16 -43.63 85.58
N GLU A 55 -19.86 -43.31 85.46
CA GLU A 55 -19.22 -42.19 86.18
C GLU A 55 -19.63 -40.82 85.59
N ASP A 56 -19.81 -40.71 84.26
CA ASP A 56 -20.31 -39.47 83.63
C ASP A 56 -21.81 -39.21 83.85
N ALA A 57 -22.60 -40.25 84.18
CA ALA A 57 -24.02 -40.08 84.51
C ALA A 57 -24.25 -39.41 85.89
N GLY A 58 -23.21 -39.28 86.73
CA GLY A 58 -23.28 -38.67 88.07
C GLY A 58 -22.77 -37.22 88.16
N GLY A 59 -22.20 -36.66 87.09
CA GLY A 59 -21.56 -35.34 87.07
C GLY A 59 -22.47 -34.19 86.64
N SER A 60 -23.36 -33.75 87.53
CA SER A 60 -24.11 -32.50 87.38
C SER A 60 -23.19 -31.27 87.35
N GLY A 61 -23.11 -30.56 86.22
CA GLY A 61 -22.84 -29.10 86.23
C GLY A 61 -22.01 -28.48 85.09
N THR A 62 -21.22 -29.22 84.31
CA THR A 62 -20.25 -28.61 83.36
C THR A 62 -20.44 -28.99 81.89
N GLY A 63 -21.09 -30.10 81.56
CA GLY A 63 -21.40 -30.49 80.16
C GLY A 63 -22.38 -29.54 79.46
N ASN A 64 -23.39 -29.08 80.20
CA ASN A 64 -24.50 -28.27 79.68
C ASN A 64 -24.03 -26.92 79.09
N THR A 65 -22.92 -26.36 79.59
CA THR A 65 -22.37 -25.07 79.16
C THR A 65 -21.50 -25.18 77.90
N CYS A 66 -20.84 -26.32 77.71
CA CYS A 66 -20.00 -26.57 76.52
C CYS A 66 -20.87 -26.87 75.30
N ASP A 67 -21.88 -27.74 75.46
CA ASP A 67 -22.83 -28.08 74.39
C ASP A 67 -23.63 -26.86 73.91
N ALA A 68 -23.96 -25.95 74.82
CA ALA A 68 -24.63 -24.70 74.49
C ALA A 68 -23.74 -23.76 73.65
N LYS A 69 -22.45 -23.62 74.02
CA LYS A 69 -21.47 -22.82 73.25
C LYS A 69 -21.16 -23.42 71.88
N ILE A 70 -21.13 -24.75 71.78
CA ILE A 70 -20.95 -25.45 70.51
C ILE A 70 -22.15 -25.19 69.60
N ARG A 71 -23.39 -25.29 70.11
CA ARG A 71 -24.60 -24.94 69.34
C ARG A 71 -24.61 -23.48 68.89
N GLU A 72 -24.29 -22.55 69.77
CA GLU A 72 -24.20 -21.12 69.43
C GLU A 72 -23.18 -20.87 68.30
N LYS A 73 -22.02 -21.53 68.34
CA LYS A 73 -21.03 -21.44 67.27
C LYS A 73 -21.47 -22.14 65.99
N LEU A 74 -22.19 -23.26 66.09
CA LEU A 74 -22.73 -23.98 64.94
C LEU A 74 -23.81 -23.15 64.23
N ASP A 75 -24.71 -22.53 64.99
CA ASP A 75 -25.72 -21.60 64.48
C ASP A 75 -25.05 -20.37 63.84
N SER A 76 -24.02 -19.81 64.50
CA SER A 76 -23.23 -18.71 63.93
C SER A 76 -22.50 -19.09 62.64
N VAL A 77 -22.03 -20.34 62.51
CA VAL A 77 -21.37 -20.84 61.28
C VAL A 77 -22.41 -21.09 60.20
N ALA A 78 -23.58 -21.64 60.54
CA ALA A 78 -24.69 -21.82 59.62
C ALA A 78 -25.20 -20.48 59.07
N ASP A 79 -25.32 -19.45 59.92
CA ASP A 79 -25.69 -18.10 59.52
C ASP A 79 -24.64 -17.46 58.60
N GLN A 80 -23.35 -17.65 58.89
CA GLN A 80 -22.27 -17.19 58.03
C GLN A 80 -22.25 -17.90 56.68
N GLN A 81 -22.53 -19.21 56.66
CA GLN A 81 -22.63 -20.00 55.43
C GLN A 81 -23.80 -19.52 54.57
N ALA A 82 -24.99 -19.34 55.15
CA ALA A 82 -26.16 -18.81 54.43
C ALA A 82 -25.90 -17.39 53.85
N LYS A 83 -25.17 -16.55 54.59
CA LYS A 83 -24.77 -15.22 54.11
C LYS A 83 -23.79 -15.29 52.95
N LEU A 84 -22.80 -16.18 53.01
CA LEU A 84 -21.83 -16.39 51.92
C LEU A 84 -22.51 -16.95 50.67
N GLU A 85 -23.40 -17.93 50.81
CA GLU A 85 -24.19 -18.49 49.70
C GLU A 85 -25.06 -17.40 49.04
N GLY A 86 -25.70 -16.55 49.84
CA GLY A 86 -26.47 -15.41 49.32
C GLY A 86 -25.59 -14.38 48.59
N GLN A 87 -24.40 -14.09 49.09
CA GLN A 87 -23.44 -13.22 48.39
C GLN A 87 -22.93 -13.85 47.08
N LEU A 88 -22.67 -15.16 47.09
CA LEU A 88 -22.20 -15.90 45.91
C LEU A 88 -23.25 -15.86 44.79
N HIS A 89 -24.51 -16.18 45.11
CA HIS A 89 -25.62 -16.07 44.15
C HIS A 89 -25.84 -14.64 43.66
N GLY A 90 -25.68 -13.64 44.54
CA GLY A 90 -25.77 -12.24 44.13
C GLY A 90 -24.69 -11.82 43.13
N VAL A 91 -23.46 -12.34 43.31
CA VAL A 91 -22.35 -12.11 42.36
C VAL A 91 -22.57 -12.88 41.06
N GLU A 92 -23.02 -14.13 41.14
CA GLU A 92 -23.35 -14.98 39.99
C GLU A 92 -24.40 -14.32 39.11
N ALA A 93 -25.55 -13.92 39.68
CA ALA A 93 -26.62 -13.24 38.94
C ALA A 93 -26.15 -11.91 38.30
N LYS A 94 -25.27 -11.17 38.97
CA LYS A 94 -24.72 -9.92 38.43
C LYS A 94 -23.76 -10.19 37.26
N LEU A 95 -22.96 -11.25 37.35
CA LEU A 95 -22.04 -11.66 36.29
C LEU A 95 -22.80 -12.17 35.07
N GLU A 96 -23.83 -13.00 35.27
CA GLU A 96 -24.71 -13.48 34.19
C GLU A 96 -25.42 -12.32 33.49
N GLY A 97 -26.00 -11.38 34.24
CA GLY A 97 -26.64 -10.20 33.65
C GLY A 97 -25.67 -9.32 32.86
N GLN A 98 -24.43 -9.14 33.34
CA GLN A 98 -23.40 -8.43 32.57
C GLN A 98 -22.96 -9.19 31.32
N LEU A 99 -22.91 -10.52 31.39
CA LEU A 99 -22.54 -11.37 30.26
C LEU A 99 -23.60 -11.28 29.15
N GLU A 100 -24.89 -11.37 29.51
CA GLU A 100 -26.00 -11.21 28.57
C GLU A 100 -26.02 -9.81 27.96
N GLU A 101 -25.78 -8.76 28.75
CA GLU A 101 -25.74 -7.38 28.25
C GLU A 101 -24.57 -7.18 27.25
N VAL A 102 -23.40 -7.75 27.54
CA VAL A 102 -22.26 -7.68 26.62
C VAL A 102 -22.52 -8.50 25.35
N GLN A 103 -23.13 -9.68 25.49
CA GLN A 103 -23.45 -10.54 24.36
C GLN A 103 -24.44 -9.88 23.41
N THR A 104 -25.54 -9.33 23.94
CA THR A 104 -26.55 -8.61 23.13
C THR A 104 -25.94 -7.39 22.43
N LYS A 105 -25.11 -6.60 23.11
CA LYS A 105 -24.39 -5.46 22.49
C LYS A 105 -23.46 -5.90 21.37
N LEU A 106 -22.79 -7.04 21.53
CA LEU A 106 -21.87 -7.56 20.51
C LEU A 106 -22.64 -8.06 19.29
N GLU A 107 -23.76 -8.75 19.48
CA GLU A 107 -24.67 -9.20 18.41
C GLU A 107 -25.27 -8.00 17.65
N ASP A 108 -25.70 -6.95 18.35
CA ASP A 108 -26.17 -5.70 17.75
C ASP A 108 -25.07 -4.99 16.92
N GLN A 109 -23.84 -4.98 17.43
CA GLN A 109 -22.71 -4.42 16.67
C GLN A 109 -22.39 -5.26 15.43
N GLN A 110 -22.47 -6.58 15.54
CA GLN A 110 -22.21 -7.50 14.45
C GLN A 110 -23.23 -7.34 13.32
N THR A 111 -24.52 -7.33 13.65
CA THR A 111 -25.60 -7.11 12.65
C THR A 111 -25.49 -5.73 12.00
N LYS A 112 -25.15 -4.69 12.77
CA LYS A 112 -24.91 -3.34 12.23
C LYS A 112 -23.71 -3.28 11.29
N MET A 113 -22.63 -4.01 11.60
CA MET A 113 -21.45 -4.09 10.75
C MET A 113 -21.76 -4.85 9.46
N GLU A 114 -22.52 -5.94 9.55
CA GLU A 114 -22.95 -6.75 8.40
C GLU A 114 -23.84 -5.94 7.45
N ALA A 115 -24.80 -5.16 7.99
CA ALA A 115 -25.62 -4.26 7.19
C ALA A 115 -24.78 -3.18 6.45
N LYS A 116 -23.82 -2.56 7.15
CA LYS A 116 -22.91 -1.58 6.53
C LYS A 116 -22.01 -2.21 5.46
N LEU A 117 -21.55 -3.42 5.70
CA LEU A 117 -20.72 -4.16 4.74
C LEU A 117 -21.53 -4.47 3.47
N GLN A 118 -22.79 -4.89 3.64
CA GLN A 118 -23.68 -5.20 2.54
C GLN A 118 -24.04 -3.94 1.73
N GLU A 119 -24.29 -2.81 2.40
CA GLU A 119 -24.47 -1.52 1.72
C GLU A 119 -23.24 -1.14 0.88
N SER A 120 -22.04 -1.26 1.46
CA SER A 120 -20.78 -1.02 0.74
C SER A 120 -20.61 -1.94 -0.47
N LEU A 121 -20.97 -3.22 -0.34
CA LEU A 121 -20.93 -4.19 -1.44
C LEU A 121 -21.83 -3.77 -2.61
N THR A 122 -23.03 -3.24 -2.33
CA THR A 122 -23.93 -2.77 -3.38
C THR A 122 -23.38 -1.54 -4.13
N VAL A 123 -22.64 -0.67 -3.43
CA VAL A 123 -21.97 0.48 -4.05
C VAL A 123 -20.84 0.01 -4.96
N LEU A 124 -20.06 -0.99 -4.54
CA LEU A 124 -18.98 -1.57 -5.35
C LEU A 124 -19.50 -2.17 -6.66
N ASN A 125 -20.58 -2.96 -6.61
CA ASN A 125 -21.16 -3.55 -7.83
C ASN A 125 -21.63 -2.46 -8.82
N LYS A 126 -22.25 -1.37 -8.32
CA LYS A 126 -22.67 -0.24 -9.18
C LYS A 126 -21.48 0.49 -9.82
N LEU A 127 -20.35 0.58 -9.10
CA LEU A 127 -19.13 1.18 -9.62
C LEU A 127 -18.51 0.29 -10.70
N GLU A 128 -18.47 -1.02 -10.50
CA GLU A 128 -17.99 -1.98 -11.50
C GLU A 128 -18.83 -1.91 -12.80
N ASP A 129 -20.16 -1.83 -12.68
CA ASP A 129 -21.06 -1.63 -13.83
C ASP A 129 -20.77 -0.32 -14.57
N SER A 130 -20.54 0.77 -13.82
CA SER A 130 -20.20 2.06 -14.42
C SER A 130 -18.83 2.04 -15.11
N GLN A 131 -17.86 1.30 -14.55
CA GLN A 131 -16.53 1.14 -15.12
C GLN A 131 -16.62 0.40 -16.45
N ALA A 132 -17.34 -0.73 -16.50
CA ALA A 132 -17.56 -1.47 -17.73
C ALA A 132 -18.23 -0.60 -18.82
N LYS A 133 -19.20 0.23 -18.42
CA LYS A 133 -19.86 1.17 -19.35
C LYS A 133 -18.89 2.23 -19.90
N LEU A 134 -18.01 2.77 -19.07
CA LEU A 134 -16.99 3.73 -19.49
C LEU A 134 -15.96 3.10 -20.44
N GLU A 135 -15.52 1.87 -20.17
CA GLU A 135 -14.60 1.13 -21.04
C GLU A 135 -15.19 0.93 -22.44
N ILE A 136 -16.47 0.55 -22.53
CA ILE A 136 -17.19 0.41 -23.80
C ILE A 136 -17.28 1.75 -24.54
N GLN A 137 -17.60 2.85 -23.84
CA GLN A 137 -17.67 4.18 -24.45
C GLN A 137 -16.30 4.65 -24.95
N LEU A 138 -15.24 4.42 -24.18
CA LEU A 138 -13.89 4.78 -24.57
C LEU A 138 -13.45 4.01 -25.82
N GLN A 139 -13.73 2.70 -25.88
CA GLN A 139 -13.41 1.89 -27.05
C GLN A 139 -14.15 2.38 -28.30
N ALA A 140 -15.41 2.80 -28.17
CA ALA A 140 -16.17 3.38 -29.27
C ALA A 140 -15.54 4.68 -29.78
N ILE A 141 -15.09 5.56 -28.86
CA ILE A 141 -14.42 6.81 -29.20
C ILE A 141 -13.08 6.53 -29.90
N VAL A 142 -12.27 5.60 -29.38
CA VAL A 142 -11.00 5.20 -29.99
C VAL A 142 -11.22 4.68 -31.41
N ASN A 143 -12.22 3.83 -31.62
CA ASN A 143 -12.55 3.31 -32.95
C ASN A 143 -12.97 4.43 -33.92
N GLN A 144 -13.75 5.42 -33.45
CA GLN A 144 -14.12 6.58 -34.25
C GLN A 144 -12.90 7.44 -34.60
N LEU A 145 -12.02 7.70 -33.64
CA LEU A 145 -10.78 8.46 -33.86
C LEU A 145 -9.86 7.74 -34.85
N GLN A 146 -9.70 6.42 -34.74
CA GLN A 146 -8.92 5.63 -35.68
C GLN A 146 -9.50 5.75 -37.10
N ALA A 147 -10.82 5.69 -37.25
CA ALA A 147 -11.47 5.87 -38.54
C ALA A 147 -11.27 7.28 -39.11
N VAL A 148 -11.22 8.31 -38.27
CA VAL A 148 -10.89 9.68 -38.69
C VAL A 148 -9.41 9.78 -39.11
N SER A 149 -8.49 9.21 -38.33
CA SER A 149 -7.06 9.16 -38.65
C SER A 149 -6.83 8.54 -40.02
N ASN A 150 -7.38 7.35 -40.26
CA ASN A 150 -7.22 6.66 -41.53
C ASN A 150 -7.77 7.48 -42.71
N LYS A 151 -8.86 8.23 -42.51
CA LYS A 151 -9.40 9.14 -43.54
C LYS A 151 -8.52 10.36 -43.80
N ILE A 152 -7.83 10.84 -42.77
CA ILE A 152 -6.84 11.92 -42.91
C ILE A 152 -5.62 11.38 -43.66
N ASP A 153 -5.13 10.19 -43.30
CA ASP A 153 -4.01 9.53 -43.96
C ASP A 153 -4.33 9.28 -45.44
N ASP A 154 -5.50 8.71 -45.77
CA ASP A 154 -5.94 8.51 -47.15
C ASP A 154 -6.10 9.83 -47.93
N ALA A 155 -6.43 10.93 -47.26
CA ALA A 155 -6.56 12.26 -47.88
C ALA A 155 -5.21 12.98 -48.07
N THR A 156 -4.16 12.59 -47.34
CA THR A 156 -2.81 13.21 -47.43
C THR A 156 -1.84 12.48 -48.36
N VAL A 157 -2.21 11.32 -48.93
CA VAL A 157 -1.29 10.47 -49.73
C VAL A 157 -0.76 11.10 -51.03
N GLU A 158 -1.33 12.19 -51.56
CA GLU A 158 -0.87 12.74 -52.86
C GLU A 158 -0.45 14.22 -52.89
N ILE A 159 -0.31 14.90 -51.75
CA ILE A 159 0.19 16.30 -51.75
C ILE A 159 1.38 16.52 -50.79
N PRO A 160 2.47 15.71 -50.81
CA PRO A 160 3.23 15.56 -49.57
C PRO A 160 4.45 16.47 -49.38
N ASP A 161 4.86 17.32 -50.33
CA ASP A 161 6.03 18.20 -50.11
C ASP A 161 5.99 19.49 -50.93
N LEU A 162 5.58 19.39 -52.21
CA LEU A 162 5.62 20.52 -53.14
C LEU A 162 4.70 21.68 -52.73
N VAL A 163 3.52 21.41 -52.17
CA VAL A 163 2.58 22.46 -51.75
C VAL A 163 3.01 23.12 -50.45
N TRP A 164 3.50 22.35 -49.48
CA TRP A 164 4.01 22.88 -48.22
C TRP A 164 5.27 23.73 -48.42
N MET A 165 6.23 23.23 -49.20
CA MET A 165 7.46 23.97 -49.50
C MET A 165 7.16 25.26 -50.29
N ALA A 166 6.20 25.23 -51.22
CA ALA A 166 5.74 26.45 -51.91
C ALA A 166 5.07 27.45 -50.96
N GLN A 167 4.26 26.99 -50.01
CA GLN A 167 3.62 27.83 -48.98
C GLN A 167 4.66 28.56 -48.12
N LEU A 168 5.77 27.90 -47.81
CA LEU A 168 6.90 28.44 -47.03
C LEU A 168 7.89 29.26 -47.88
N GLY A 169 7.55 29.55 -49.13
CA GLY A 169 8.36 30.36 -50.05
C GLY A 169 9.60 29.65 -50.60
N PHE A 170 9.69 28.32 -50.44
CA PHE A 170 10.78 27.54 -51.04
C PHE A 170 10.46 27.18 -52.49
N GLN A 171 11.45 27.36 -53.35
CA GLN A 171 11.45 26.96 -54.75
C GLN A 171 12.34 25.73 -54.94
N ARG A 172 11.84 24.75 -55.72
CA ARG A 172 12.60 23.56 -56.06
C ARG A 172 13.62 23.86 -57.16
N ILE A 173 14.91 23.60 -56.89
CA ILE A 173 16.01 23.69 -57.87
C ILE A 173 16.76 22.36 -57.86
N GLY A 174 16.63 21.60 -58.96
CA GLY A 174 17.12 20.22 -59.01
C GLY A 174 16.38 19.32 -58.02
N THR A 175 17.12 18.72 -57.07
CA THR A 175 16.57 17.84 -56.03
C THR A 175 16.37 18.51 -54.68
N ARG A 176 16.74 19.78 -54.53
CA ARG A 176 16.69 20.50 -53.25
C ARG A 176 15.73 21.68 -53.33
N TYR A 177 15.29 22.17 -52.17
CA TYR A 177 14.42 23.32 -52.03
C TYR A 177 15.22 24.50 -51.47
N PHE A 178 15.06 25.67 -52.08
CA PHE A 178 15.77 26.90 -51.72
C PHE A 178 14.80 28.05 -51.53
N ARG A 179 15.06 28.91 -50.54
CA ARG A 179 14.36 30.17 -50.33
C ARG A 179 15.35 31.32 -50.35
N ILE A 180 15.08 32.33 -51.16
CA ILE A 180 15.89 33.54 -51.26
C ILE A 180 15.25 34.58 -50.35
N GLU A 181 16.00 35.05 -49.36
CA GLU A 181 15.52 36.06 -48.41
C GLU A 181 15.86 37.45 -48.95
N THR A 182 14.84 38.31 -49.03
CA THR A 182 14.95 39.66 -49.59
C THR A 182 15.39 40.70 -48.56
N GLU A 183 15.68 40.28 -47.34
CA GLU A 183 16.18 41.12 -46.26
C GLU A 183 17.69 40.86 -46.09
N THR A 184 18.43 41.91 -45.77
CA THR A 184 19.87 41.82 -45.54
C THR A 184 20.14 41.55 -44.07
N GLU A 185 20.98 40.58 -43.78
CA GLU A 185 21.32 40.16 -42.42
C GLU A 185 22.80 39.83 -42.31
N SER A 186 23.35 39.90 -41.09
CA SER A 186 24.69 39.37 -40.84
C SER A 186 24.71 37.84 -40.96
N TRP A 187 25.90 37.26 -41.17
CA TRP A 187 26.05 35.83 -41.41
C TRP A 187 25.45 34.95 -40.31
N ASP A 188 25.65 35.32 -39.04
CA ASP A 188 25.15 34.57 -37.90
C ASP A 188 23.62 34.68 -37.73
N THR A 189 23.03 35.81 -38.13
CA THR A 189 21.58 36.00 -38.11
C THR A 189 20.93 35.23 -39.26
N ALA A 190 21.48 35.32 -40.47
CA ALA A 190 21.07 34.53 -41.63
C ALA A 190 21.11 33.02 -41.33
N LYS A 191 22.21 32.55 -40.74
CA LYS A 191 22.37 31.15 -40.30
C LYS A 191 21.30 30.70 -39.32
N ARG A 192 20.92 31.54 -38.35
CA ARG A 192 19.84 31.22 -37.39
C ARG A 192 18.49 31.18 -38.09
N ARG A 193 18.22 32.14 -38.97
CA ARG A 193 16.94 32.26 -39.70
C ARG A 193 16.68 31.10 -40.67
N CYS A 194 17.73 30.54 -41.29
CA CYS A 194 17.59 29.36 -42.16
C CYS A 194 17.44 28.03 -41.41
N ARG A 195 17.72 27.96 -40.10
CA ARG A 195 17.88 26.71 -39.33
C ARG A 195 16.73 26.41 -38.36
N ILE A 196 15.62 27.11 -38.45
CA ILE A 196 14.49 26.92 -37.55
C ILE A 196 13.39 26.22 -38.35
N ASN A 197 13.25 24.90 -38.16
CA ASN A 197 12.10 24.13 -38.62
C ASN A 197 11.59 23.24 -37.48
N ASP A 198 10.29 22.98 -37.46
CA ASP A 198 9.56 22.15 -36.50
C ASP A 198 9.01 20.87 -37.16
N HIS A 199 9.61 20.46 -38.29
CA HIS A 199 9.16 19.34 -39.11
C HIS A 199 9.13 18.00 -38.35
N GLY A 200 9.98 17.84 -37.34
CA GLY A 200 9.98 16.65 -36.47
C GLY A 200 8.96 16.69 -35.33
N ASN A 201 8.52 17.88 -34.91
CA ASN A 201 7.56 18.07 -33.82
C ASN A 201 7.03 19.51 -33.83
N GLU A 202 5.75 19.69 -34.18
CA GLU A 202 5.06 20.99 -34.28
C GLU A 202 5.28 21.83 -33.00
N GLY A 203 5.79 23.06 -33.18
CA GLY A 203 6.09 23.97 -32.07
C GLY A 203 7.45 23.75 -31.39
N TYR A 204 8.29 22.83 -31.88
CA TYR A 204 9.65 22.60 -31.38
C TYR A 204 10.70 22.74 -32.49
N PHE A 205 11.38 23.88 -32.50
CA PHE A 205 12.31 24.23 -33.58
C PHE A 205 13.74 23.72 -33.33
N VAL A 206 14.33 23.02 -34.30
CA VAL A 206 15.66 22.39 -34.19
C VAL A 206 16.61 22.79 -35.33
N SER A 207 17.88 23.08 -34.98
CA SER A 207 18.92 23.56 -35.90
C SER A 207 19.68 22.43 -36.61
N VAL A 208 19.33 22.16 -37.87
CA VAL A 208 20.01 21.19 -38.74
C VAL A 208 21.19 21.84 -39.46
N ALA A 209 22.31 21.89 -38.77
CA ALA A 209 23.60 22.20 -39.36
C ALA A 209 24.16 20.92 -39.96
N SER A 210 24.04 20.68 -41.26
CA SER A 210 24.46 19.40 -41.87
C SER A 210 25.94 19.01 -41.67
N GLN A 211 26.81 19.90 -41.14
CA GLN A 211 28.21 19.63 -40.73
C GLN A 211 29.11 18.99 -41.81
N LYS A 212 28.64 18.90 -43.06
CA LYS A 212 29.35 18.28 -44.19
C LYS A 212 30.30 19.30 -44.85
N PRO A 213 31.46 18.86 -45.35
CA PRO A 213 32.36 19.71 -46.12
C PRO A 213 31.72 20.13 -47.45
N ALA A 214 32.03 21.35 -47.93
CA ALA A 214 31.52 21.84 -49.20
C ALA A 214 32.00 20.95 -50.35
N PRO A 215 31.11 20.37 -51.17
CA PRO A 215 31.49 19.46 -52.24
C PRO A 215 32.15 20.17 -53.44
N PHE A 216 31.95 21.49 -53.55
CA PHE A 216 32.48 22.30 -54.65
C PHE A 216 32.65 23.76 -54.23
N LEU A 217 33.75 24.38 -54.64
CA LEU A 217 34.07 25.80 -54.44
C LEU A 217 34.44 26.43 -55.79
N LYS A 218 33.83 27.57 -56.12
CA LYS A 218 34.09 28.32 -57.37
C LYS A 218 34.43 29.76 -57.05
N TRP A 219 35.67 29.99 -56.67
CA TRP A 219 36.16 31.31 -56.28
C TRP A 219 36.23 32.29 -57.46
N GLY A 220 36.06 33.57 -57.14
CA GLY A 220 36.38 34.69 -58.02
C GLY A 220 37.88 34.75 -58.32
N LYS A 221 38.25 35.46 -59.38
CA LYS A 221 39.66 35.62 -59.74
C LYS A 221 40.40 36.36 -58.63
N GLY A 222 41.33 35.66 -57.98
CA GLY A 222 42.13 36.22 -56.89
C GLY A 222 41.59 35.92 -55.49
N GLU A 223 40.52 35.13 -55.37
CA GLU A 223 39.92 34.72 -54.10
C GLU A 223 40.20 33.24 -53.74
N PRO A 224 40.11 32.85 -52.45
CA PRO A 224 39.96 33.73 -51.28
C PRO A 224 41.26 34.53 -51.05
N SER A 225 41.13 35.84 -50.97
CA SER A 225 42.26 36.77 -50.88
C SER A 225 42.64 37.05 -49.44
N ASP A 226 41.74 36.72 -48.49
CA ASP A 226 41.84 36.83 -47.04
C ASP A 226 42.69 38.01 -46.59
N ARG A 227 42.39 39.20 -47.14
CA ARG A 227 43.33 40.34 -47.11
C ARG A 227 43.74 40.80 -45.71
N TYR A 228 43.08 40.32 -44.64
CA TYR A 228 43.38 40.66 -43.25
C TYR A 228 43.00 39.56 -42.21
N HIS A 229 42.74 38.31 -42.59
CA HIS A 229 42.22 37.25 -41.69
C HIS A 229 40.83 37.52 -41.08
N GLU A 230 40.14 38.56 -41.52
CA GLU A 230 38.84 38.99 -40.99
C GLU A 230 37.65 38.55 -41.86
N TRP A 231 37.92 38.07 -43.08
CA TRP A 231 36.89 37.76 -44.08
C TRP A 231 36.61 36.26 -44.09
N ASN A 232 35.98 35.78 -43.03
CA ASN A 232 35.79 34.35 -42.77
C ASN A 232 34.44 33.78 -43.29
N CYS A 233 33.66 34.57 -44.02
CA CYS A 233 32.37 34.18 -44.56
C CYS A 233 32.37 34.21 -46.09
N VAL A 234 31.51 33.41 -46.73
CA VAL A 234 31.48 33.29 -48.18
C VAL A 234 30.17 33.84 -48.71
N ASN A 235 30.25 34.80 -49.63
CA ASN A 235 29.10 35.21 -50.41
C ASN A 235 29.27 34.78 -51.88
N THR A 236 28.20 34.92 -52.64
CA THR A 236 28.22 34.65 -54.08
C THR A 236 27.85 35.90 -54.86
N HIS A 237 28.65 36.24 -55.86
CA HIS A 237 28.42 37.37 -56.75
C HIS A 237 28.80 36.95 -58.18
N ASP A 238 27.89 37.21 -59.14
CA ASP A 238 28.06 36.86 -60.56
C ASP A 238 28.52 35.41 -60.80
N GLY A 239 27.91 34.47 -60.08
CA GLY A 239 28.20 33.04 -60.20
C GLY A 239 29.59 32.61 -59.72
N HIS A 240 30.27 33.45 -58.93
CA HIS A 240 31.55 33.17 -58.27
C HIS A 240 31.45 33.43 -56.77
N MET A 241 32.30 32.79 -55.99
CA MET A 241 32.40 32.91 -54.54
C MET A 241 33.48 33.92 -54.15
N TRP A 242 33.20 34.71 -53.12
CA TRP A 242 34.14 35.68 -52.55
C TRP A 242 34.14 35.54 -51.03
N ASP A 243 35.30 35.74 -50.43
CA ASP A 243 35.38 35.89 -48.99
C ASP A 243 34.88 37.28 -48.57
N TYR A 244 34.24 37.34 -47.41
CA TYR A 244 33.52 38.53 -46.98
C TYR A 244 33.52 38.64 -45.47
N ASN A 245 33.41 39.88 -44.98
CA ASN A 245 33.25 40.13 -43.55
C ASN A 245 31.88 39.62 -43.10
N CYS A 246 31.88 38.70 -42.14
CA CYS A 246 30.68 38.05 -41.60
C CYS A 246 29.66 39.02 -40.97
N ASN A 247 30.12 40.19 -40.54
CA ASN A 247 29.28 41.21 -39.91
C ASN A 247 28.55 42.10 -40.92
N ASN A 248 28.91 42.02 -42.21
CA ASN A 248 28.22 42.78 -43.23
C ASN A 248 26.82 42.21 -43.46
N GLU A 249 25.85 43.09 -43.59
CA GLU A 249 24.48 42.71 -43.92
C GLU A 249 24.36 42.42 -45.41
N ILE A 250 24.00 41.18 -45.75
CA ILE A 250 23.86 40.72 -47.13
C ILE A 250 22.58 39.90 -47.29
N TYR A 251 22.08 39.82 -48.52
CA TYR A 251 21.04 38.85 -48.87
C TYR A 251 21.59 37.43 -48.71
N PHE A 252 20.72 36.50 -48.33
CA PHE A 252 21.11 35.12 -48.05
C PHE A 252 20.09 34.12 -48.59
N ILE A 253 20.52 32.87 -48.70
CA ILE A 253 19.72 31.78 -49.27
C ILE A 253 19.62 30.68 -48.23
N CYS A 254 18.40 30.23 -47.94
CA CYS A 254 18.14 29.07 -47.10
C CYS A 254 17.94 27.84 -47.98
N GLN A 255 18.56 26.73 -47.60
CA GLN A 255 18.34 25.41 -48.19
C GLN A 255 17.60 24.53 -47.18
N ALA A 256 16.56 23.84 -47.61
CA ALA A 256 15.96 22.78 -46.79
C ALA A 256 16.73 21.48 -46.99
N ASP A 257 17.21 20.89 -45.90
CA ASP A 257 17.91 19.60 -45.92
C ASP A 257 16.88 18.46 -45.73
N ASN A 258 16.71 17.62 -46.75
CA ASN A 258 15.99 16.33 -46.65
C ASN A 258 16.93 15.17 -46.30
N GLU A 259 18.18 15.46 -45.91
CA GLU A 259 19.16 14.42 -45.59
C GLU A 259 19.02 14.02 -44.12
N THR A 260 18.23 12.98 -43.87
CA THR A 260 18.32 12.14 -42.66
C THR A 260 19.64 11.40 -42.58
#